data_AF-A0A4V2XAA0-F1
#
_entry.id   AF-A0A4V2XAA0-F1
#
_cell.length_a   1.000
_cell.length_b   1.000
_cell.length_c   1.000
_cell.angle_alpha   90.00
_cell.angle_beta   90.00
_cell.angle_gamma   90.00
#
_symmetry.space_group_name_H-M   'P 1'
#
loop_
_entity.id
_entity.type
_entity.pdbx_description
1 polymer ?
#
loop_
_entity_poly.entity_id
_entity_poly.type
_entity_poly.pdbx_seq_one_letter_code
_entity_poly.pdbx_strand_id
1 'polypeptide(L)'
;MKKDFNNSLPATIETRQDAIDFLQQIIIMEKANYHPDDDFEDYERYGSGKPMYSPGESAQRNRLNAQALDLLGNELYEMAIQMIKRHFGLPT
;
A
#
# COMPACT_ATOMS: atom_id res chain seq x y z
N MET A 1 11.01 -21.42 1.26
CA MET A 1 9.73 -21.29 1.98
C MET A 1 8.86 -20.37 1.15
N LYS A 2 7.85 -20.91 0.46
CA LYS A 2 6.91 -20.08 -0.31
C LYS A 2 5.99 -19.44 0.73
N LYS A 3 6.12 -18.13 0.97
CA LYS A 3 5.08 -17.41 1.70
C LYS A 3 3.84 -17.49 0.81
N ASP A 4 2.79 -18.12 1.29
CA ASP A 4 1.49 -18.07 0.66
C ASP A 4 1.06 -16.60 0.67
N PHE A 5 1.16 -15.92 -0.47
CA PHE A 5 0.79 -14.50 -0.65
C PHE A 5 -0.74 -14.31 -0.68
N ASN A 6 -1.44 -15.01 0.19
CA ASN A 6 -2.89 -14.98 0.32
C ASN A 6 -3.31 -14.55 1.73
N ASN A 7 -2.52 -13.68 2.36
CA ASN A 7 -2.92 -13.04 3.59
C ASN A 7 -3.61 -11.73 3.24
N SER A 8 -4.91 -11.71 3.51
CA SER A 8 -5.68 -10.48 3.68
C SER A 8 -4.88 -9.44 4.45
N LEU A 9 -5.05 -8.17 4.10
CA LEU A 9 -4.50 -7.04 4.86
C LEU A 9 -4.67 -7.24 6.38
N PRO A 10 -3.68 -6.87 7.20
CA PRO A 10 -3.77 -7.06 8.63
C PRO A 10 -4.93 -6.24 9.23
N ALA A 11 -5.39 -6.64 10.40
CA ALA A 11 -6.43 -5.90 11.11
C ALA A 11 -5.91 -4.55 11.64
N THR A 12 -4.61 -4.44 11.94
CA THR A 12 -3.92 -3.24 12.42
C THR A 12 -2.46 -3.23 11.92
N ILE A 13 -1.83 -2.07 11.86
CA ILE A 13 -0.39 -1.90 11.65
C ILE A 13 0.23 -1.40 12.95
N GLU A 14 1.07 -2.23 13.57
CA GLU A 14 1.69 -1.94 14.88
C GLU A 14 3.21 -2.02 14.81
N THR A 15 3.74 -2.69 13.78
CA THR A 15 5.17 -2.85 13.57
C THR A 15 5.59 -2.36 12.19
N ARG A 16 6.88 -2.05 12.07
CA ARG A 16 7.50 -1.75 10.77
C ARG A 16 7.30 -2.87 9.76
N GLN A 17 7.26 -4.14 10.19
CA GLN A 17 7.02 -5.26 9.29
C GLN A 17 5.59 -5.28 8.75
N ASP A 18 4.59 -4.89 9.56
CA ASP A 18 3.21 -4.78 9.09
C ASP A 18 3.07 -3.70 8.01
N ALA A 19 3.78 -2.57 8.17
CA ALA A 19 3.84 -1.54 7.15
C ALA A 19 4.52 -2.02 5.86
N ILE A 20 5.58 -2.84 5.95
CA ILE A 20 6.20 -3.47 4.77
C ILE A 20 5.20 -4.38 4.06
N ASP A 21 4.50 -5.24 4.80
CA ASP A 21 3.57 -6.20 4.24
C ASP A 21 2.37 -5.48 3.59
N PHE A 22 1.89 -4.38 4.21
CA PHE A 22 0.91 -3.47 3.63
C PHE A 22 1.40 -2.87 2.30
N LEU A 23 2.59 -2.25 2.28
CA LEU A 23 3.15 -1.67 1.06
C LEU A 23 3.33 -2.71 -0.05
N GLN A 24 3.79 -3.92 0.28
CA GLN A 24 3.90 -5.02 -0.70
C GLN A 24 2.54 -5.39 -1.27
N GLN A 25 1.52 -5.50 -0.43
CA GLN A 25 0.17 -5.79 -0.88
C GLN A 25 -0.34 -4.70 -1.84
N ILE A 26 -0.22 -3.42 -1.47
CA ILE A 26 -0.72 -2.31 -2.28
C ILE A 26 0.08 -2.12 -3.59
N ILE A 27 1.40 -2.06 -3.51
CA ILE A 27 2.27 -1.68 -4.65
C ILE A 27 2.49 -2.87 -5.60
N ILE A 28 2.73 -4.06 -5.05
CA ILE A 28 3.18 -5.21 -5.85
C ILE A 28 2.01 -6.10 -6.25
N MET A 29 1.16 -6.45 -5.28
CA MET A 29 0.06 -7.39 -5.53
C MET A 29 -1.12 -6.69 -6.20
N GLU A 30 -1.53 -5.54 -5.67
CA GLU A 30 -2.66 -4.76 -6.19
C GLU A 30 -2.26 -3.82 -7.33
N LYS A 31 -0.96 -3.49 -7.43
CA LYS A 31 -0.40 -2.61 -8.46
C LYS A 31 -1.02 -1.21 -8.45
N ALA A 32 -1.34 -0.73 -7.25
CA ALA A 32 -1.81 0.63 -7.06
C ALA A 32 -0.66 1.63 -7.24
N ASN A 33 -0.95 2.81 -7.80
CA ASN A 33 -0.01 3.92 -7.85
C ASN A 33 0.04 4.62 -6.49
N TYR A 34 0.63 3.93 -5.51
CA TYR A 34 0.55 4.33 -4.11
C TYR A 34 1.31 5.61 -3.79
N HIS A 35 0.66 6.47 -3.01
CA HIS A 35 1.26 7.61 -2.35
C HIS A 35 0.71 7.72 -0.91
N PRO A 36 1.55 7.98 0.11
CA PRO A 36 1.11 7.99 1.50
C PRO A 36 0.06 9.06 1.87
N ASP A 37 0.00 10.16 1.13
CA ASP A 37 -0.96 11.25 1.37
C ASP A 37 -2.29 11.06 0.65
N ASP A 38 -2.39 10.07 -0.25
CA ASP A 38 -3.56 9.91 -1.10
C ASP A 38 -4.60 9.02 -0.43
N ASP A 39 -5.87 9.41 -0.55
CA ASP A 39 -7.00 8.62 -0.09
C ASP A 39 -7.33 7.50 -1.08
N PHE A 40 -7.51 6.28 -0.58
CA PHE A 40 -7.82 5.11 -1.40
C PHE A 40 -9.21 5.15 -2.04
N GLU A 41 -10.09 6.09 -1.67
CA GLU A 41 -11.32 6.35 -2.44
C GLU A 41 -11.03 6.95 -3.82
N ASP A 42 -9.93 7.67 -3.98
CA ASP A 42 -9.58 8.38 -5.22
C ASP A 42 -8.82 7.50 -6.23
N TYR A 43 -8.50 6.27 -5.83
CA TYR A 43 -7.74 5.36 -6.68
C TYR A 43 -8.65 4.78 -7.76
N GLU A 44 -8.24 4.93 -9.02
CA GLU A 44 -8.97 4.42 -10.17
C GLU A 44 -8.20 3.32 -10.90
N ARG A 45 -8.93 2.35 -11.45
CA ARG A 45 -8.32 1.35 -12.35
C ARG A 45 -7.96 2.01 -13.67
N TYR A 46 -6.68 1.98 -14.00
CA TYR A 46 -6.13 2.55 -15.22
C TYR A 46 -6.96 2.18 -16.46
N GLY A 47 -7.32 3.21 -17.24
CA GLY A 47 -8.08 3.07 -18.50
C GLY A 47 -9.58 2.84 -18.35
N SER A 48 -10.12 2.66 -17.14
CA SER A 48 -11.55 2.44 -16.93
C SER A 48 -12.29 3.63 -16.30
N GLY A 49 -11.58 4.50 -15.57
CA GLY A 49 -12.18 5.57 -14.75
C GLY A 49 -13.08 5.05 -13.62
N LYS A 50 -12.99 3.76 -13.30
CA LYS A 50 -13.76 3.13 -12.22
C LYS A 50 -12.92 3.05 -10.96
N PRO A 51 -13.54 3.15 -9.77
CA PRO A 51 -12.85 2.94 -8.51
C PRO A 51 -12.08 1.62 -8.49
N MET A 52 -10.86 1.69 -7.98
CA MET A 52 -10.01 0.52 -7.77
C MET A 52 -10.57 -0.38 -6.68
N TYR A 53 -11.14 0.24 -5.65
CA TYR A 53 -11.64 -0.39 -4.45
C TYR A 53 -13.13 -0.08 -4.24
N SER A 54 -13.83 -0.99 -3.56
CA SER A 54 -15.13 -0.68 -2.98
C SER A 54 -14.99 0.28 -1.78
N PRO A 55 -16.06 0.95 -1.34
CA PRO A 55 -15.99 1.86 -0.19
C PRO A 55 -15.44 1.21 1.10
N GLY A 56 -15.78 -0.06 1.36
CA GLY A 56 -15.25 -0.78 2.52
C GLY A 56 -13.76 -1.11 2.40
N GLU A 57 -13.31 -1.42 1.19
CA GLU A 57 -11.90 -1.68 0.90
C GLU A 57 -11.05 -0.41 0.99
N SER A 58 -11.56 0.73 0.50
CA SER A 58 -10.91 2.05 0.65
C SER A 58 -10.80 2.42 2.12
N ALA A 59 -11.91 2.33 2.88
CA ALA A 59 -11.91 2.64 4.31
C ALA A 59 -10.91 1.77 5.11
N GLN A 60 -10.81 0.48 4.80
CA GLN A 60 -9.82 -0.39 5.43
C GLN A 60 -8.39 0.07 5.13
N ARG A 61 -8.09 0.38 3.86
CA ARG A 61 -6.75 0.80 3.42
C ARG A 61 -6.37 2.17 3.95
N ASN A 62 -7.29 3.13 3.96
CA ASN A 62 -7.08 4.46 4.57
C ASN A 62 -6.73 4.33 6.06
N ARG A 63 -7.47 3.50 6.80
CA ARG A 63 -7.17 3.25 8.22
C ARG A 63 -5.77 2.65 8.42
N LEU A 64 -5.40 1.66 7.61
CA LEU A 64 -4.07 1.05 7.70
C LEU A 64 -2.97 2.03 7.26
N ASN A 65 -3.20 2.80 6.20
CA ASN A 65 -2.28 3.83 5.72
C ASN A 65 -2.02 4.88 6.80
N ALA A 66 -3.07 5.37 7.46
CA ALA A 66 -2.93 6.31 8.57
C ALA A 66 -2.12 5.71 9.75
N GLN A 67 -2.33 4.43 10.07
CA GLN A 67 -1.53 3.74 11.10
C GLN A 67 -0.06 3.60 10.70
N ALA A 68 0.22 3.27 9.44
CA ALA A 68 1.58 3.19 8.93
C ALA A 68 2.26 4.57 8.94
N LEU A 69 1.52 5.63 8.58
CA LEU A 69 2.04 6.99 8.54
C LEU A 69 2.30 7.53 9.95
N ASP A 70 1.41 7.26 10.92
CA ASP A 70 1.63 7.61 12.34
C ASP A 70 2.85 6.89 12.92
N LEU A 71 3.04 5.60 12.57
CA LEU A 71 4.15 4.80 13.05
C LEU A 71 5.51 5.21 12.46
N LEU A 72 5.57 5.54 11.17
CA LEU A 72 6.83 5.67 10.42
C LEU A 72 7.11 7.09 9.89
N GLY A 73 6.09 7.93 9.73
CA GLY A 73 6.22 9.26 9.14
C GLY A 73 6.97 9.24 7.82
N ASN A 74 8.03 10.03 7.72
CA ASN A 74 8.87 10.17 6.52
C ASN A 74 9.46 8.83 6.04
N GLU A 75 9.70 7.87 6.94
CA GLU A 75 10.24 6.56 6.55
C GLU A 75 9.26 5.79 5.64
N LEU A 76 7.94 5.99 5.79
CA LEU A 76 6.94 5.35 4.93
C LEU A 76 7.10 5.78 3.46
N TYR A 77 7.34 7.08 3.22
CA TYR A 77 7.58 7.62 1.87
C TYR A 77 8.85 7.02 1.27
N GLU A 78 9.94 6.99 2.02
CA GLU A 78 11.20 6.43 1.57
C GLU A 78 11.04 4.94 1.22
N MET A 79 10.35 4.18 2.07
CA MET A 79 10.08 2.76 1.84
C MET A 79 9.23 2.53 0.60
N ALA A 80 8.15 3.30 0.41
CA ALA A 80 7.29 3.22 -0.76
C ALA A 80 8.07 3.52 -2.06
N ILE A 81 8.83 4.61 -2.07
CA ILE A 81 9.68 5.00 -3.22
C ILE A 81 10.67 3.89 -3.56
N GLN A 82 11.38 3.37 -2.55
CA GLN A 82 12.37 2.31 -2.76
C GLN A 82 11.71 1.01 -3.25
N MET A 83 10.51 0.69 -2.77
CA MET A 83 9.76 -0.49 -3.22
C MET A 83 9.32 -0.35 -4.68
N ILE A 84 8.76 0.80 -5.07
CA ILE A 84 8.38 1.11 -6.45
C ILE A 84 9.62 1.02 -7.35
N LYS A 85 10.71 1.69 -6.98
CA LYS A 85 11.95 1.68 -7.77
C LYS A 85 12.47 0.26 -8.00
N ARG A 86 12.56 -0.54 -6.93
CA ARG A 86 13.04 -1.93 -7.03
C ARG A 86 12.10 -2.81 -7.85
N HIS A 87 10.80 -2.67 -7.67
CA HIS A 87 9.82 -3.53 -8.35
C HIS A 87 9.74 -3.23 -9.84
N PHE A 88 9.78 -1.96 -10.23
CA PHE A 88 9.69 -1.52 -11.63
C PHE A 88 11.05 -1.31 -12.31
N GLY A 89 12.16 -1.60 -11.63
CA GLY A 89 13.52 -1.47 -12.19
C GLY A 89 13.94 -0.03 -12.46
N LEU A 90 13.43 0.93 -11.69
CA LEU A 90 13.80 2.34 -11.79
C LEU A 90 15.13 2.63 -11.05
N PRO A 91 15.87 3.69 -11.44
CA PRO A 91 17.12 4.06 -10.78
C PRO A 91 16.91 4.35 -9.28
N THR A 92 17.80 3.78 -8.45
CA THR A 92 17.81 3.96 -6.98
C THR A 92 18.48 5.24 -6.56
#